data_AF-A0A6I7YIC4-F1
#
_entry.id   AF-A0A6I7YIC4-F1
#
_cell.length_a   1.000
_cell.length_b   1.000
_cell.length_c   1.000
_cell.angle_alpha   90.00
_cell.angle_beta   90.00
_cell.angle_gamma   90.00
#
_symmetry.space_group_name_H-M   'P 1'
#
loop_
_entity.id
_entity.type
_entity.pdbx_description
1 polymer ?
#
loop_
_entity_poly.entity_id
_entity_poly.type
_entity_poly.pdbx_seq_one_letter_code
_entity_poly.pdbx_strand_id
1 'polypeptide(L)'
;MSMKHSLLSLLSARPATASQLQHEFADAMEGLWPLNIGQVSQTLKRLERDNFIAESGEVTGPTGRKAVEYSITEEGRSELAAWWTRSVGKQPIERDELVLKIALAASRSDVDALKILDTQRFATMKQLRILNQQASEMPEERSARRLALEREIFDLEALSRWLDRAESLATPTSLSPTTKPEED
;
A
#
# COMPACT_ATOMS: atom_id res chain seq x y z
N MET A 1 -5.65 -0.92 -0.34
CA MET A 1 -6.46 0.18 0.24
C MET A 1 -7.83 0.17 -0.40
N SER A 2 -8.88 0.54 0.33
CA SER A 2 -10.24 0.46 -0.18
C SER A 2 -10.81 1.88 -0.32
N MET A 3 -10.77 2.41 -1.54
CA MET A 3 -11.36 3.71 -1.89
C MET A 3 -12.82 3.82 -1.43
N LYS A 4 -13.54 2.68 -1.42
CA LYS A 4 -14.86 2.51 -0.81
C LYS A 4 -14.92 3.08 0.62
N HIS A 5 -14.02 2.64 1.49
CA HIS A 5 -14.02 3.01 2.91
C HIS A 5 -13.56 4.44 3.14
N SER A 6 -12.64 4.94 2.31
CA SER A 6 -12.25 6.36 2.35
C SER A 6 -13.44 7.28 2.05
N LEU A 7 -14.22 6.98 1.00
CA LEU A 7 -15.42 7.79 0.68
C LEU A 7 -16.50 7.65 1.75
N LEU A 8 -16.73 6.45 2.30
CA LEU A 8 -17.65 6.27 3.42
C LEU A 8 -17.21 7.06 4.66
N SER A 9 -15.92 7.11 4.96
CA SER A 9 -15.40 7.91 6.07
C SER A 9 -15.71 9.39 5.92
N LEU A 10 -15.53 9.96 4.73
CA LEU A 10 -15.86 11.37 4.46
C LEU A 10 -17.38 11.62 4.56
N LEU A 11 -18.18 10.76 3.94
CA LEU A 11 -19.64 10.84 3.99
C LEU A 11 -20.22 10.62 5.40
N SER A 12 -19.48 9.98 6.30
CA SER A 12 -19.88 9.82 7.70
C SER A 12 -19.84 11.13 8.49
N ALA A 13 -19.00 12.09 8.07
CA ALA A 13 -18.92 13.41 8.71
C ALA A 13 -20.06 14.31 8.25
N ARG A 14 -20.39 14.30 6.95
CA ARG A 14 -21.50 15.08 6.37
C ARG A 14 -21.85 14.60 4.95
N PRO A 15 -23.07 14.91 4.46
CA PRO A 15 -23.38 14.79 3.05
C PRO A 15 -22.41 15.59 2.17
N ALA A 16 -22.11 15.05 0.98
CA ALA A 16 -21.17 15.66 0.05
C ALA A 16 -21.40 15.21 -1.39
N THR A 17 -20.99 16.06 -2.32
CA THR A 17 -20.93 15.77 -3.76
C THR A 17 -19.63 15.06 -4.14
N ALA A 18 -19.61 14.42 -5.31
CA ALA A 18 -18.41 13.75 -5.82
C ALA A 18 -17.16 14.66 -5.89
N SER A 19 -17.32 15.94 -6.27
CA SER A 19 -16.20 16.89 -6.33
C SER A 19 -15.71 17.32 -4.95
N GLN A 20 -16.61 17.47 -3.98
CA GLN A 20 -16.24 17.76 -2.59
C GLN A 20 -15.46 16.60 -1.98
N LEU A 21 -15.96 15.37 -2.17
CA LEU A 21 -15.26 14.15 -1.72
C LEU A 21 -13.87 13.99 -2.35
N GLN A 22 -13.73 14.33 -3.63
CA GLN A 22 -12.42 14.32 -4.30
C GLN A 22 -11.44 15.28 -3.62
N HIS A 23 -11.88 16.50 -3.36
CA HIS A 23 -11.06 17.53 -2.74
C HIS A 23 -10.71 17.18 -1.30
N GLU A 24 -11.70 16.82 -0.48
CA GLU A 24 -11.51 16.43 0.92
C GLU A 24 -10.60 15.21 1.05
N PHE A 25 -10.72 14.24 0.15
CA PHE A 25 -9.78 13.11 0.11
C PHE A 25 -8.36 13.56 -0.21
N ALA A 26 -8.18 14.41 -1.22
CA ALA A 26 -6.85 14.92 -1.58
C ALA A 26 -6.21 15.69 -0.42
N ASP A 27 -6.99 16.48 0.31
CA ASP A 27 -6.53 17.22 1.48
C ASP A 27 -6.18 16.28 2.64
N ALA A 28 -7.06 15.33 2.97
CA ALA A 28 -6.83 14.34 4.03
C ALA A 28 -5.61 13.46 3.78
N MET A 29 -5.34 13.16 2.51
CA MET A 29 -4.17 12.38 2.09
C MET A 29 -2.95 13.25 1.75
N GLU A 30 -3.02 14.56 1.97
CA GLU A 30 -1.97 15.54 1.65
C GLU A 30 -1.40 15.38 0.22
N GLY A 31 -2.27 14.99 -0.73
CA GLY A 31 -1.91 14.77 -2.14
C GLY A 31 -1.10 13.50 -2.43
N LEU A 32 -0.85 12.61 -1.46
CA LEU A 32 -0.11 11.35 -1.69
C LEU A 32 -0.79 10.45 -2.72
N TRP A 33 -2.12 10.38 -2.66
CA TRP A 33 -2.92 9.52 -3.51
C TRP A 33 -3.78 10.39 -4.43
N PRO A 34 -3.32 10.71 -5.64
CA PRO A 34 -4.13 11.45 -6.59
C PRO A 34 -5.34 10.62 -6.97
N LEU A 35 -6.50 11.26 -6.93
CA LEU A 35 -7.77 10.59 -7.18
C LEU A 35 -8.53 11.39 -8.23
N ASN A 36 -8.93 10.73 -9.32
CA ASN A 36 -9.65 11.39 -10.40
C ASN A 36 -11.17 11.30 -10.17
N ILE A 37 -11.91 12.28 -10.71
CA ILE A 37 -13.37 12.37 -10.51
C ILE A 37 -14.12 11.13 -11.05
N GLY A 38 -13.56 10.46 -12.07
CA GLY A 38 -14.11 9.22 -12.62
C GLY A 38 -14.06 8.07 -11.60
N GLN A 39 -12.96 7.93 -10.87
CA GLN A 39 -12.78 6.93 -9.80
C GLN A 39 -13.74 7.20 -8.63
N VAL A 40 -13.91 8.47 -8.23
CA VAL A 40 -14.92 8.83 -7.21
C VAL A 40 -16.30 8.41 -7.69
N SER A 41 -16.69 8.87 -8.87
CA SER A 41 -18.03 8.65 -9.42
C SER A 41 -18.35 7.17 -9.57
N GLN A 42 -17.39 6.37 -10.07
CA GLN A 42 -17.57 4.92 -10.19
C GLN A 42 -17.69 4.24 -8.81
N THR A 43 -16.95 4.72 -7.81
CA THR A 43 -17.03 4.17 -6.46
C THR A 43 -18.35 4.54 -5.77
N LEU A 44 -18.83 5.78 -5.93
CA LEU A 44 -20.14 6.20 -5.43
C LEU A 44 -21.27 5.35 -6.03
N LYS A 45 -21.27 5.13 -7.34
CA LYS A 45 -22.25 4.24 -7.99
C LYS A 45 -22.25 2.82 -7.40
N ARG A 46 -21.08 2.27 -7.08
CA ARG A 46 -21.00 0.95 -6.42
C ARG A 46 -21.51 0.99 -4.98
N LEU A 47 -21.15 2.02 -4.23
CA LEU A 47 -21.61 2.21 -2.85
C LEU A 47 -23.13 2.34 -2.78
N GLU A 48 -23.73 3.10 -3.69
CA GLU A 48 -25.17 3.30 -3.79
C GLU A 48 -25.88 2.00 -4.17
N ARG A 49 -25.38 1.29 -5.19
CA ARG A 49 -25.88 -0.04 -5.57
C ARG A 49 -25.83 -1.04 -4.41
N ASP A 50 -24.79 -0.95 -3.58
CA ASP A 50 -24.60 -1.82 -2.42
C ASP A 50 -25.33 -1.29 -1.15
N ASN A 51 -26.20 -0.28 -1.28
CA ASN A 51 -26.97 0.38 -0.21
C ASN A 51 -26.14 0.99 0.92
N PHE A 52 -24.87 1.31 0.70
CA PHE A 52 -24.01 1.96 1.70
C PHE A 52 -24.14 3.49 1.71
N ILE A 53 -24.68 4.07 0.64
CA ILE A 53 -24.97 5.50 0.51
C ILE A 53 -26.30 5.68 -0.22
N ALA A 54 -26.89 6.87 -0.12
CA ALA A 54 -28.07 7.28 -0.89
C ALA A 54 -27.97 8.76 -1.28
N GLU A 55 -28.63 9.15 -2.38
CA GLU A 55 -28.81 10.57 -2.72
C GLU A 55 -29.58 11.29 -1.59
N SER A 56 -29.02 12.37 -1.07
CA SER A 56 -29.65 13.22 -0.04
C SER A 56 -30.23 14.51 -0.61
N GLY A 57 -29.91 14.84 -1.86
CA GLY A 57 -30.43 16.02 -2.54
C GLY A 57 -29.57 16.45 -3.73
N GLU A 58 -29.85 17.66 -4.21
CA GLU A 58 -29.04 18.35 -5.21
C GLU A 58 -28.54 19.68 -4.63
N VAL A 59 -27.26 19.97 -4.87
CA VAL A 59 -26.66 21.27 -4.54
C VAL A 59 -26.17 21.95 -5.80
N THR A 60 -26.34 23.27 -5.85
CA THR A 60 -25.82 24.09 -6.95
C THR A 60 -24.36 24.44 -6.63
N GLY A 61 -23.44 23.93 -7.44
CA GLY A 61 -22.02 24.21 -7.29
C GLY A 61 -21.65 25.65 -7.68
N PRO A 62 -20.39 26.07 -7.45
CA PRO A 62 -19.91 27.42 -7.75
C PRO A 62 -20.04 27.84 -9.22
N THR A 63 -20.11 26.87 -10.13
CA THR A 63 -20.29 27.07 -11.58
C THR A 63 -21.76 27.18 -12.00
N GLY A 64 -22.70 27.19 -11.05
CA GLY A 64 -24.14 27.17 -11.30
C GLY A 64 -24.69 25.80 -11.75
N ARG A 65 -23.84 24.78 -11.85
CA ARG A 65 -24.27 23.42 -12.19
C ARG A 65 -24.79 22.70 -10.97
N LYS A 66 -25.92 22.01 -11.13
CA LYS A 66 -26.46 21.09 -10.13
C LYS A 66 -25.56 19.86 -10.02
N ALA A 67 -25.30 19.45 -8.80
CA ALA A 67 -24.55 18.26 -8.46
C ALA A 67 -25.35 17.45 -7.43
N VAL A 68 -25.38 16.13 -7.62
CA VAL A 68 -26.00 15.20 -6.68
C VAL A 68 -25.17 15.16 -5.39
N GLU A 69 -25.85 15.30 -4.27
CA GLU A 69 -25.31 15.13 -2.94
C GLU A 69 -25.63 13.72 -2.43
N TYR A 70 -24.64 13.06 -1.83
CA TYR A 70 -24.79 11.73 -1.25
C TYR A 70 -24.66 11.79 0.27
N SER A 71 -25.35 10.87 0.94
CA SER A 71 -25.26 10.65 2.39
C SER A 71 -25.01 9.17 2.69
N ILE A 72 -24.30 8.89 3.78
CA ILE A 72 -24.09 7.51 4.25
C ILE A 72 -25.38 6.93 4.85
N THR A 73 -25.68 5.67 4.55
CA THR A 73 -26.80 4.92 5.15
C THR A 73 -26.39 4.27 6.47
N GLU A 74 -27.33 3.63 7.17
CA GLU A 74 -27.03 2.87 8.39
C GLU A 74 -26.17 1.63 8.09
N GLU A 75 -26.43 0.96 6.96
CA GLU A 75 -25.61 -0.13 6.44
C GLU A 75 -24.19 0.35 6.12
N GLY A 76 -24.07 1.55 5.53
CA GLY A 76 -22.79 2.18 5.25
C GLY A 76 -21.99 2.47 6.52
N ARG A 77 -22.67 2.98 7.57
CA ARG A 77 -22.07 3.23 8.89
C ARG A 77 -21.59 1.93 9.55
N SER A 78 -22.40 0.89 9.49
CA SER A 78 -22.07 -0.43 10.03
C SER A 78 -20.85 -1.04 9.31
N GLU A 79 -20.81 -0.97 7.99
CA GLU A 79 -19.66 -1.40 7.18
C GLU A 79 -18.40 -0.60 7.50
N LEU A 80 -18.51 0.73 7.67
CA LEU A 80 -17.40 1.58 8.05
C LEU A 80 -16.87 1.25 9.47
N ALA A 81 -17.76 1.02 10.44
CA ALA A 81 -17.40 0.61 11.79
C ALA A 81 -16.69 -0.75 11.82
N ALA A 82 -17.17 -1.72 11.04
CA ALA A 82 -16.52 -3.01 10.88
C ALA A 82 -15.14 -2.87 10.22
N TRP A 83 -14.98 -1.94 9.28
CA TRP A 83 -13.70 -1.70 8.62
C TRP A 83 -12.64 -1.13 9.57
N TRP A 84 -13.00 -0.18 10.45
CA TRP A 84 -12.06 0.40 11.42
C TRP A 84 -11.38 -0.63 12.33
N THR A 85 -12.06 -1.73 12.62
CA THR A 85 -11.56 -2.79 13.51
C THR A 85 -10.99 -3.98 12.76
N ARG A 86 -11.15 -4.04 11.42
CA ARG A 86 -10.64 -5.13 10.61
C ARG A 86 -9.13 -4.99 10.42
N SER A 87 -8.39 -6.03 10.80
CA SER A 87 -6.95 -6.10 10.53
C SER A 87 -6.66 -6.06 9.02
N VAL A 88 -5.67 -5.29 8.62
CA VAL A 88 -5.15 -5.31 7.25
C VAL A 88 -4.17 -6.47 7.13
N GLY A 89 -4.55 -7.52 6.40
CA GLY A 89 -3.67 -8.65 6.11
C GLY A 89 -2.55 -8.26 5.15
N LYS A 90 -1.34 -8.78 5.40
CA LYS A 90 -0.25 -8.74 4.41
C LYS A 90 -0.56 -9.78 3.34
N GLN A 91 -0.63 -9.37 2.07
CA GLN A 91 -0.72 -10.33 0.97
C GLN A 91 0.55 -11.20 0.97
N PRO A 92 0.44 -12.53 0.73
CA PRO A 92 1.60 -13.37 0.56
C PRO A 92 2.49 -12.78 -0.54
N ILE A 93 3.80 -12.77 -0.30
CA ILE A 93 4.75 -12.32 -1.32
C ILE A 93 4.81 -13.41 -2.38
N GLU A 94 3.90 -13.39 -3.34
CA GLU A 94 4.02 -14.23 -4.53
C GLU A 94 5.18 -13.68 -5.37
N ARG A 95 6.36 -14.30 -5.21
CA ARG A 95 7.60 -14.06 -5.96
C ARG A 95 8.31 -12.74 -5.64
N ASP A 96 9.01 -12.73 -4.51
CA ASP A 96 9.99 -11.69 -4.20
C ASP A 96 11.19 -11.80 -5.16
N GLU A 97 11.44 -10.76 -5.97
CA GLU A 97 12.52 -10.75 -6.97
C GLU A 97 13.91 -10.90 -6.31
N LEU A 98 14.12 -10.26 -5.17
CA LEU A 98 15.41 -10.27 -4.49
C LEU A 98 15.70 -11.65 -3.89
N VAL A 99 14.70 -12.27 -3.25
CA VAL A 99 14.78 -13.67 -2.81
C VAL A 99 15.14 -14.58 -3.99
N LEU A 100 14.47 -14.41 -5.14
CA LEU A 100 14.72 -15.20 -6.34
C LEU A 100 16.16 -15.00 -6.85
N LYS A 101 16.64 -13.77 -6.94
CA LYS A 101 18.01 -13.46 -7.40
C LYS A 101 19.06 -14.11 -6.50
N ILE A 102 18.91 -14.00 -5.18
CA ILE A 102 19.85 -14.57 -4.22
C ILE A 102 19.81 -16.10 -4.28
N ALA A 103 18.62 -16.70 -4.30
CA ALA A 103 18.47 -18.16 -4.38
C ALA A 103 19.09 -18.74 -5.66
N LEU A 104 18.84 -18.11 -6.81
CA LEU A 104 19.42 -18.55 -8.09
C LEU A 104 20.93 -18.34 -8.12
N ALA A 105 21.43 -17.20 -7.64
CA ALA A 105 22.87 -16.94 -7.54
C ALA A 105 23.57 -17.96 -6.64
N ALA A 106 22.97 -18.32 -5.50
CA ALA A 106 23.52 -19.31 -4.58
C ALA A 106 23.66 -20.72 -5.19
N SER A 107 22.88 -21.04 -6.24
CA SER A 107 22.97 -22.32 -6.96
C SER A 107 23.99 -22.33 -8.10
N ARG A 108 24.70 -21.23 -8.34
CA ARG A 108 25.56 -21.01 -9.49
C ARG A 108 26.99 -20.71 -9.05
N SER A 109 27.97 -21.38 -9.65
CA SER A 109 29.40 -21.12 -9.37
C SER A 109 29.95 -19.89 -10.08
N ASP A 110 29.26 -19.38 -11.11
CA ASP A 110 29.68 -18.22 -11.92
C ASP A 110 29.10 -16.88 -11.43
N VAL A 111 28.27 -16.89 -10.38
CA VAL A 111 27.61 -15.70 -9.86
C VAL A 111 27.94 -15.52 -8.37
N ASP A 112 28.41 -14.33 -8.02
CA ASP A 112 28.68 -13.95 -6.63
C ASP A 112 27.41 -13.41 -5.96
N ALA A 113 26.77 -14.23 -5.12
CA ALA A 113 25.59 -13.86 -4.36
C ALA A 113 25.87 -12.75 -3.31
N LEU A 114 27.07 -12.70 -2.74
CA LEU A 114 27.44 -11.67 -1.76
C LEU A 114 27.49 -10.30 -2.42
N LYS A 115 28.01 -10.21 -3.65
CA LYS A 115 28.00 -8.96 -4.41
C LYS A 115 26.59 -8.45 -4.72
N ILE A 116 25.63 -9.34 -4.93
CA ILE A 116 24.21 -8.96 -5.11
C ILE A 116 23.65 -8.39 -3.81
N LEU A 117 23.92 -9.06 -2.68
CA LEU A 117 23.53 -8.60 -1.35
C LEU A 117 24.12 -7.21 -1.03
N ASP A 118 25.41 -7.01 -1.29
CA ASP A 118 26.09 -5.72 -1.07
C ASP A 118 25.51 -4.60 -1.94
N THR A 119 25.22 -4.89 -3.20
CA THR A 119 24.60 -3.93 -4.12
C THR A 119 23.23 -3.49 -3.59
N GLN A 120 22.41 -4.46 -3.14
CA GLN A 120 21.11 -4.16 -2.56
C GLN A 120 21.23 -3.41 -1.24
N ARG A 121 22.17 -3.81 -0.37
CA ARG A 121 22.46 -3.16 0.92
C ARG A 121 22.82 -1.69 0.73
N PHE A 122 23.70 -1.39 -0.22
CA PHE A 122 24.08 -0.02 -0.53
C PHE A 122 22.87 0.82 -0.99
N ALA A 123 22.05 0.28 -1.87
CA ALA A 123 20.84 0.94 -2.35
C ALA A 123 19.84 1.20 -1.20
N THR A 124 19.60 0.19 -0.35
CA THR A 124 18.72 0.27 0.82
C THR A 124 19.22 1.32 1.82
N MET A 125 20.51 1.33 2.16
CA MET A 125 21.08 2.32 3.09
C MET A 125 21.03 3.75 2.54
N LYS A 126 21.26 3.92 1.22
CA LYS A 126 21.13 5.22 0.56
C LYS A 126 19.69 5.73 0.66
N GLN A 127 18.70 4.89 0.39
CA GLN A 127 17.28 5.26 0.48
C GLN A 127 16.88 5.58 1.93
N LEU A 128 17.29 4.74 2.90
CA LEU A 128 17.07 5.01 4.32
C LEU A 128 17.61 6.37 4.75
N ARG A 129 18.80 6.77 4.29
CA ARG A 129 19.37 8.08 4.61
C ARG A 129 18.51 9.23 4.05
N ILE A 130 18.04 9.10 2.82
CA ILE A 130 17.19 10.12 2.17
C ILE A 130 15.88 10.27 2.94
N LEU A 131 15.20 9.15 3.20
CA LEU A 131 13.90 9.17 3.89
C LEU A 131 14.02 9.63 5.34
N ASN A 132 15.05 9.20 6.08
CA ASN A 132 15.26 9.68 7.45
C ASN A 132 15.53 11.20 7.50
N GLN A 133 16.26 11.75 6.51
CA GLN A 133 16.43 13.19 6.41
C GLN A 133 15.09 13.89 6.20
N GLN A 134 14.27 13.40 5.26
CA GLN A 134 12.93 13.93 5.03
C GLN A 134 12.04 13.83 6.27
N ALA A 135 12.06 12.69 6.98
CA ALA A 135 11.32 12.51 8.23
C ALA A 135 11.73 13.53 9.29
N SER A 136 13.02 13.83 9.42
CA SER A 136 13.54 14.77 10.40
C SER A 136 13.10 16.22 10.17
N GLU A 137 12.70 16.55 8.94
CA GLU A 137 12.22 17.88 8.55
C GLU A 137 10.69 18.00 8.69
N MET A 138 10.00 16.91 9.05
CA MET A 138 8.54 16.88 9.15
C MET A 138 8.06 17.01 10.61
N PRO A 139 6.88 17.64 10.84
CA PRO A 139 6.26 17.70 12.16
C PRO A 139 5.96 16.32 12.75
N GLU A 140 6.01 16.21 14.08
CA GLU A 140 5.78 14.93 14.74
C GLU A 140 4.30 14.52 14.89
N GLU A 141 3.56 14.52 13.78
CA GLU A 141 2.10 14.34 13.77
C GLU A 141 1.68 13.09 12.98
N ARG A 142 0.45 12.59 13.24
CA ARG A 142 -0.14 11.46 12.50
C ARG A 142 -0.70 11.89 11.14
N SER A 143 0.12 12.61 10.39
CA SER A 143 -0.18 13.07 9.04
C SER A 143 -0.07 11.92 8.04
N ALA A 144 -0.79 12.00 6.91
CA ALA A 144 -0.75 10.97 5.88
C ALA A 144 0.66 10.81 5.29
N ARG A 145 1.34 11.93 5.02
CA ARG A 145 2.73 11.94 4.53
C ARG A 145 3.68 11.29 5.53
N ARG A 146 3.61 11.67 6.81
CA ARG A 146 4.52 11.13 7.81
C ARG A 146 4.33 9.62 7.99
N LEU A 147 3.09 9.17 8.13
CA LEU A 147 2.77 7.75 8.28
C LEU A 147 3.23 6.92 7.07
N ALA A 148 3.07 7.43 5.85
CA ALA A 148 3.52 6.75 4.65
C ALA A 148 5.05 6.66 4.58
N LEU A 149 5.73 7.76 4.87
CA LEU A 149 7.19 7.85 4.83
C LEU A 149 7.84 6.97 5.90
N GLU A 150 7.38 7.04 7.15
CA GLU A 150 7.90 6.19 8.23
C GLU A 150 7.62 4.73 7.96
N ARG A 151 6.47 4.41 7.35
CA ARG A 151 6.19 3.03 6.93
C ARG A 151 7.23 2.52 5.93
N GLU A 152 7.60 3.32 4.95
CA GLU A 152 8.66 2.97 3.98
C GLU A 152 10.02 2.78 4.66
N ILE A 153 10.38 3.66 5.62
CA ILE A 153 11.59 3.50 6.44
C ILE A 153 11.59 2.14 7.15
N PHE A 154 10.52 1.79 7.85
CA PHE A 154 10.45 0.52 8.57
C PHE A 154 10.47 -0.70 7.65
N ASP A 155 9.88 -0.62 6.45
CA ASP A 155 9.97 -1.68 5.46
C ASP A 155 11.43 -1.85 4.95
N LEU A 156 12.18 -0.76 4.77
CA LEU A 156 13.61 -0.80 4.41
C LEU A 156 14.50 -1.29 5.54
N GLU A 157 14.20 -0.95 6.80
CA GLU A 157 14.92 -1.51 7.96
C GLU A 157 14.69 -3.02 8.08
N ALA A 158 13.45 -3.47 7.88
CA ALA A 158 13.13 -4.89 7.85
C ALA A 158 13.87 -5.61 6.71
N LEU A 159 13.96 -4.98 5.54
CA LEU A 159 14.76 -5.49 4.42
C LEU A 159 16.25 -5.56 4.78
N SER A 160 16.82 -4.53 5.43
CA SER A 160 18.22 -4.53 5.86
C SER A 160 18.52 -5.70 6.80
N ARG A 161 17.67 -5.92 7.80
CA ARG A 161 17.77 -7.07 8.71
C ARG A 161 17.66 -8.41 7.97
N TRP A 162 16.83 -8.46 6.92
CA TRP A 162 16.70 -9.66 6.10
C TRP A 162 17.94 -9.92 5.24
N LEU A 163 18.58 -8.88 4.69
CA LEU A 163 19.84 -9.01 3.94
C LEU A 163 20.95 -9.60 4.83
N ASP A 164 21.08 -9.13 6.07
CA ASP A 164 22.02 -9.69 7.05
C ASP A 164 21.75 -11.18 7.29
N ARG A 165 20.46 -11.54 7.40
CA ARG A 165 20.08 -12.93 7.54
C ARG A 165 20.44 -13.74 6.30
N ALA A 166 20.16 -13.23 5.10
CA ALA A 166 20.45 -13.92 3.85
C ALA A 166 21.96 -14.16 3.66
N GLU A 167 22.79 -13.17 4.02
CA GLU A 167 24.25 -13.27 3.98
C GLU A 167 24.80 -14.35 4.95
N SER A 168 24.17 -14.50 6.11
CA SER A 168 24.55 -15.51 7.10
C SER A 168 24.16 -16.96 6.74
N LEU A 169 23.41 -17.17 5.66
CA LEU A 169 23.00 -18.51 5.23
C LEU A 169 24.13 -19.22 4.48
N ALA A 170 24.28 -20.52 4.72
CA ALA A 170 25.19 -21.34 3.94
C ALA A 170 24.68 -21.48 2.49
N THR A 171 25.61 -21.52 1.54
CA THR A 171 25.32 -21.86 0.14
C THR A 171 24.73 -23.28 0.08
N PRO A 172 23.68 -23.52 -0.72
CA PRO A 172 23.14 -24.86 -0.91
C PRO A 172 24.26 -25.79 -1.38
N THR A 173 24.50 -26.89 -0.66
CA THR A 173 25.27 -28.00 -1.21
C THR A 173 24.48 -28.53 -2.40
N SER A 174 25.11 -28.54 -3.58
CA SER A 174 24.47 -28.92 -4.84
C SER A 174 23.53 -30.12 -4.68
N LEU A 175 22.33 -30.03 -5.28
CA LEU A 175 21.46 -31.18 -5.51
C LEU A 175 22.31 -32.21 -6.27
N SER A 176 22.79 -33.24 -5.56
CA SER A 176 23.41 -34.39 -6.21
C SER A 176 22.41 -34.93 -7.23
N PRO A 177 22.83 -35.20 -8.48
CA PRO A 177 21.92 -35.79 -9.45
C PRO A 177 21.45 -37.12 -8.87
N THR A 178 20.15 -37.28 -8.69
CA THR A 178 19.53 -38.53 -8.27
C THR A 178 20.01 -39.63 -9.21
N THR A 179 20.96 -40.43 -8.75
CA THR A 179 21.40 -41.61 -9.48
C THR A 179 20.20 -42.56 -9.45
N LYS A 180 19.51 -42.70 -10.59
CA LYS A 180 18.57 -43.79 -10.77
C LYS A 180 19.35 -45.09 -10.54
N PRO A 181 18.85 -46.05 -9.74
CA PRO A 181 19.42 -47.39 -9.77
C PRO A 181 19.10 -47.97 -11.16
N GLU A 182 20.15 -48.30 -11.93
CA GLU A 182 20.04 -49.27 -13.01
C GLU A 182 19.79 -50.63 -12.34
N GLU A 183 18.59 -51.15 -12.53
CA GLU A 183 18.30 -52.57 -12.39
C GLU A 183 18.87 -53.28 -13.63
N ASP A 184 19.88 -54.11 -13.43
CA ASP A 184 20.06 -55.43 -14.07
C ASP A 184 21.18 -56.23 -13.38
#